data_AF-A0A258CDD3-F1
#
_entry.id   AF-A0A258CDD3-F1
#
_cell.length_a   1.000
_cell.length_b   1.000
_cell.length_c   1.000
_cell.angle_alpha   90.00
_cell.angle_beta   90.00
_cell.angle_gamma   90.00
#
_symmetry.space_group_name_H-M   'P 1'
#
loop_
_entity.id
_entity.type
_entity.pdbx_description
1 polymer ?
#
loop_
_entity_poly.entity_id
_entity_poly.type
_entity_poly.pdbx_seq_one_letter_code
_entity_poly.pdbx_strand_id
1 'polypeptide(L)'
;EKSTAFLKTQGFEEVYHLDGGILKYLEEMPEENSKWQGECFVFDQRVAVKHGLEQGSYDQCYACRMPLSAADLASEHYVKGLSCPHCHDKTTDEQKAAFAERQKQVQLAKARGEKHIRDGKFES
;
A
#
# COMPACT_ATOMS: atom_id res chain seq x y z
N GLU A 1 18.44 -9.33 -4.72
CA GLU A 1 19.81 -9.64 -5.18
C GLU A 1 20.94 -9.01 -4.36
N LYS A 2 20.89 -7.71 -4.00
CA LYS A 2 22.00 -7.07 -3.24
C LYS A 2 22.33 -7.71 -1.88
N SER A 3 21.32 -8.23 -1.16
CA SER A 3 21.48 -8.87 0.15
C SER A 3 22.19 -10.23 0.09
N THR A 4 21.84 -11.07 -0.90
CA THR A 4 22.46 -12.39 -1.09
C THR A 4 23.93 -12.26 -1.47
N ALA A 5 24.27 -11.29 -2.33
CA ALA A 5 25.66 -11.00 -2.68
C ALA A 5 26.47 -10.56 -1.46
N PHE A 6 25.91 -9.70 -0.60
CA PHE A 6 26.56 -9.28 0.64
C PHE A 6 26.79 -10.45 1.61
N LEU A 7 25.81 -11.33 1.82
CA LEU A 7 25.98 -12.47 2.72
C LEU A 7 27.04 -13.46 2.22
N LYS A 8 27.14 -13.65 0.91
CA LYS A 8 28.23 -14.45 0.32
C LYS A 8 29.60 -13.83 0.58
N THR A 9 29.74 -12.50 0.50
CA THR A 9 31.02 -11.85 0.85
C THR A 9 31.35 -11.91 2.34
N GLN A 10 30.36 -12.12 3.21
CA GLN A 10 30.56 -12.40 4.64
C GLN A 10 30.89 -13.87 4.96
N GLY A 11 31.02 -14.74 3.94
CA GLY A 11 31.44 -16.13 4.12
C GLY A 11 30.30 -17.13 4.32
N PHE A 12 29.05 -16.75 4.08
CA PHE A 12 27.93 -17.72 4.06
C PHE A 12 27.91 -18.47 2.72
N GLU A 13 27.99 -19.80 2.78
CA GLU A 13 28.06 -20.66 1.60
C GLU A 13 26.67 -20.95 1.01
N GLU A 14 25.68 -21.24 1.86
CA GLU A 14 24.32 -21.61 1.45
C GLU A 14 23.33 -20.45 1.59
N VAL A 15 23.41 -19.49 0.65
CA VAL A 15 22.49 -18.35 0.60
C VAL A 15 21.52 -18.49 -0.57
N TYR A 16 20.24 -18.61 -0.25
CA TYR A 16 19.15 -18.70 -1.22
C TYR A 16 18.31 -17.42 -1.20
N HIS A 17 17.65 -17.13 -2.32
CA HIS A 17 16.60 -16.12 -2.39
C HIS A 17 15.45 -16.65 -3.24
N LEU A 18 14.26 -16.09 -3.01
CA LEU A 18 13.09 -16.41 -3.83
C LEU A 18 13.24 -15.75 -5.20
N ASP A 19 13.42 -16.56 -6.24
CA ASP A 19 13.49 -16.08 -7.63
C ASP A 19 12.16 -15.41 -8.02
N GLY A 20 12.23 -14.19 -8.56
CA GLY A 20 11.05 -13.35 -8.84
C GLY A 20 10.30 -12.82 -7.60
N GLY A 21 10.75 -13.14 -6.39
CA GLY A 21 10.19 -12.62 -5.14
C GLY A 21 8.75 -13.06 -4.84
N ILE A 22 8.13 -12.36 -3.89
CA ILE A 22 6.81 -12.74 -3.34
C ILE A 22 5.70 -12.63 -4.40
N LEU A 23 5.76 -11.63 -5.30
CA LEU A 23 4.71 -11.45 -6.31
C LEU A 23 4.65 -12.62 -7.28
N LYS A 24 5.79 -13.07 -7.83
CA LYS A 24 5.86 -14.26 -8.67
C LYS A 24 5.36 -15.51 -7.92
N TYR A 25 5.71 -15.64 -6.64
CA TYR A 25 5.20 -16.72 -5.80
C TYR A 25 3.67 -16.68 -5.64
N LEU A 26 3.08 -15.51 -5.40
CA LEU A 26 1.61 -15.34 -5.28
C LEU A 26 0.87 -15.56 -6.61
N GLU A 27 1.55 -15.39 -7.74
CA GLU A 27 1.04 -15.62 -9.08
C GLU A 27 1.09 -17.10 -9.48
N GLU A 28 2.20 -17.79 -9.19
CA GLU A 28 2.46 -19.15 -9.70
C GLU A 28 2.08 -20.27 -8.71
N MET A 29 2.11 -20.01 -7.39
CA MET A 29 1.83 -21.03 -6.38
C MET A 29 0.33 -21.16 -6.11
N PRO A 30 -0.28 -22.36 -6.26
CA PRO A 30 -1.66 -22.60 -5.84
C PRO A 30 -1.87 -22.27 -4.37
N GLU A 31 -2.94 -21.56 -4.05
CA GLU A 31 -3.21 -21.06 -2.69
C GLU A 31 -3.30 -22.20 -1.67
N GLU A 32 -3.84 -23.35 -2.06
CA GLU A 32 -3.99 -24.53 -1.18
C GLU A 32 -2.64 -25.12 -0.75
N ASN A 33 -1.58 -24.87 -1.52
CA ASN A 33 -0.21 -25.34 -1.26
C ASN A 33 0.70 -24.20 -0.76
N SER A 34 0.16 -22.98 -0.66
CA SER A 34 0.93 -21.81 -0.30
C SER A 34 1.28 -21.79 1.18
N LYS A 35 2.46 -21.25 1.49
CA LYS A 35 2.87 -20.92 2.86
C LYS A 35 2.67 -19.44 3.19
N TRP A 36 2.20 -18.65 2.22
CA TRP A 36 1.94 -17.23 2.43
C TRP A 36 0.73 -17.03 3.35
N GLN A 37 0.79 -16.00 4.19
CA GLN A 37 -0.30 -15.66 5.11
C GLN A 37 -0.56 -14.15 5.05
N GLY A 38 -1.84 -13.78 4.92
CA GLY A 38 -2.25 -12.39 4.78
C GLY A 38 -1.99 -11.82 3.39
N GLU A 39 -1.65 -10.54 3.33
CA GLU A 39 -1.53 -9.78 2.08
C GLU A 39 -0.10 -9.24 1.89
N CYS A 40 0.36 -9.15 0.65
CA CYS A 40 1.66 -8.60 0.30
C CYS A 40 1.53 -7.11 -0.01
N PHE A 41 2.19 -6.28 0.80
CA PHE A 41 2.26 -4.84 0.54
C PHE A 41 2.90 -4.54 -0.83
N VAL A 42 2.32 -3.60 -1.57
CA VAL A 42 2.82 -3.12 -2.87
C VAL A 42 2.94 -1.60 -2.88
N PHE A 43 3.91 -1.08 -3.61
CA PHE A 43 4.23 0.35 -3.67
C PHE A 43 3.39 1.13 -4.70
N ASP A 44 2.13 0.75 -4.84
CA ASP A 44 1.17 1.42 -5.71
C ASP A 44 -0.16 1.64 -4.99
N GLN A 45 -1.19 2.10 -5.71
CA GLN A 45 -2.48 2.45 -5.12
C GLN A 45 -3.27 1.26 -4.57
N ARG A 46 -2.92 0.02 -4.93
CA ARG A 46 -3.58 -1.18 -4.39
C ARG A 46 -3.23 -1.41 -2.93
N VAL A 47 -2.12 -0.85 -2.44
CA VAL A 47 -1.59 -0.97 -1.08
C VAL A 47 -1.11 -2.36 -0.73
N ALA A 48 -1.94 -3.37 -0.98
CA ALA A 48 -1.60 -4.77 -0.82
C ALA A 48 -2.26 -5.63 -1.90
N VAL A 49 -1.71 -6.81 -2.11
CA VAL A 49 -2.27 -7.85 -2.99
C VAL A 49 -2.31 -9.20 -2.28
N LYS A 50 -3.27 -10.04 -2.66
CA LYS A 50 -3.38 -11.43 -2.20
C LYS A 50 -2.94 -12.40 -3.31
N HIS A 51 -3.19 -13.70 -3.12
CA HIS A 51 -2.98 -14.71 -4.17
C HIS A 51 -3.67 -14.30 -5.48
N GLY A 52 -3.04 -14.65 -6.61
CA GLY A 52 -3.49 -14.22 -7.94
C GLY A 52 -3.24 -12.73 -8.24
N LEU A 53 -2.47 -12.04 -7.40
CA LEU A 53 -2.17 -10.60 -7.51
C LEU A 53 -3.40 -9.68 -7.47
N GLU A 54 -4.52 -10.21 -6.95
CA GLU A 54 -5.74 -9.46 -6.73
C GLU A 54 -5.53 -8.41 -5.63
N GLN A 55 -6.22 -7.27 -5.74
CA GLN A 55 -6.16 -6.22 -4.73
C GLN A 55 -6.62 -6.75 -3.37
N GLY A 56 -5.85 -6.41 -2.34
CA GLY A 56 -6.09 -6.76 -0.96
C GLY A 56 -7.15 -5.89 -0.27
N SER A 57 -7.32 -6.08 1.03
CA SER A 57 -8.31 -5.40 1.87
C SER A 57 -7.83 -4.07 2.46
N TYR A 58 -6.53 -3.80 2.40
CA TYR A 58 -5.96 -2.55 2.93
C TYR A 58 -6.17 -1.37 1.99
N ASP A 59 -6.47 -0.20 2.56
CA ASP A 59 -6.47 1.10 1.86
C ASP A 59 -5.32 1.98 2.36
N GLN A 60 -5.03 3.11 1.71
CA GLN A 60 -3.96 4.02 2.12
C GLN A 60 -4.53 5.24 2.83
N CYS A 61 -3.93 5.60 3.97
CA CYS A 61 -4.10 6.94 4.52
C CYS A 61 -3.43 7.97 3.60
N TYR A 62 -4.21 8.84 2.96
CA TYR A 62 -3.67 9.89 2.09
C TYR A 62 -2.97 11.04 2.86
N ALA A 63 -3.05 11.06 4.20
CA ALA A 63 -2.32 12.00 5.04
C ALA A 63 -0.92 11.46 5.40
N CYS A 64 -0.85 10.28 6.05
CA CYS A 64 0.40 9.74 6.59
C CYS A 64 0.98 8.55 5.80
N ARG A 65 0.31 8.09 4.73
CA ARG A 65 0.72 6.98 3.86
C ARG A 65 0.68 5.58 4.48
N MET A 66 0.25 5.45 5.73
CA MET A 66 0.06 4.15 6.39
C MET A 66 -1.04 3.32 5.70
N PRO A 67 -0.84 2.01 5.51
CA PRO A 67 -1.90 1.06 5.20
C PRO A 67 -2.94 1.07 6.33
N LEU A 68 -4.21 1.04 5.97
CA LEU A 68 -5.35 1.04 6.89
C LEU A 68 -6.14 -0.24 6.68
N SER A 69 -6.38 -0.96 7.77
CA SER A 69 -7.31 -2.09 7.79
C SER A 69 -8.76 -1.59 7.79
N ALA A 70 -9.71 -2.50 7.60
CA ALA A 70 -11.14 -2.19 7.75
C ALA A 70 -11.48 -1.62 9.15
N ALA A 71 -10.79 -2.08 10.20
CA ALA A 71 -10.99 -1.56 11.55
C ALA A 71 -10.48 -0.12 11.69
N ASP A 72 -9.35 0.21 11.06
CA ASP A 72 -8.81 1.58 11.06
C ASP A 72 -9.72 2.55 10.30
N LEU A 73 -10.30 2.10 9.18
CA LEU A 73 -11.27 2.87 8.40
C LEU A 73 -12.57 3.12 9.16
N ALA A 74 -12.94 2.25 10.11
CA ALA A 74 -14.14 2.37 10.92
C ALA A 74 -13.94 3.23 12.19
N SER A 75 -12.71 3.65 12.48
CA SER A 75 -12.41 4.47 13.65
C SER A 75 -12.98 5.89 13.52
N GLU A 76 -13.38 6.49 14.65
CA GLU A 76 -13.80 7.90 14.73
C GLU A 76 -12.69 8.90 14.32
N HIS A 77 -11.43 8.47 14.38
CA HIS A 77 -10.27 9.30 13.99
C HIS A 77 -9.98 9.24 12.49
N TYR A 78 -10.66 8.37 11.75
CA TYR A 78 -10.54 8.28 10.31
C TYR A 78 -11.41 9.32 9.60
N VAL A 79 -10.76 10.17 8.81
CA VAL A 79 -11.43 11.10 7.89
C VAL A 79 -10.71 10.99 6.56
N LYS A 80 -11.44 10.51 5.54
CA LYS A 80 -10.88 10.24 4.21
C LYS A 80 -10.15 11.47 3.65
N GLY A 81 -8.88 11.27 3.30
CA GLY A 81 -8.02 12.32 2.75
C GLY A 81 -7.30 13.18 3.80
N LEU A 82 -7.69 13.09 5.08
CA LEU A 82 -7.31 14.04 6.14
C LEU A 82 -6.57 13.39 7.32
N SER A 83 -7.11 12.32 7.90
CA SER A 83 -6.54 11.69 9.10
C SER A 83 -6.92 10.21 9.21
N CYS A 84 -6.19 9.50 10.08
CA CYS A 84 -6.46 8.13 10.48
C CYS A 84 -6.06 7.93 11.96
N PRO A 85 -6.38 6.79 12.58
CA PRO A 85 -6.01 6.50 13.97
C PRO A 85 -4.51 6.68 14.26
N HIS A 86 -3.65 6.40 13.28
CA HIS A 86 -2.20 6.49 13.45
C HIS A 86 -1.61 7.90 13.36
N CYS A 87 -2.36 8.89 12.85
CA CYS A 87 -1.83 10.23 12.59
C CYS A 87 -2.72 11.41 12.98
N HIS A 88 -3.94 11.17 13.47
CA HIS A 88 -4.90 12.21 13.84
C HIS A 88 -4.32 13.22 14.86
N ASP A 89 -3.47 12.73 15.77
CA ASP A 89 -2.76 13.45 16.82
C ASP A 89 -1.35 13.92 16.43
N LYS A 90 -0.79 13.37 15.35
CA LYS A 90 0.56 13.68 14.86
C LYS A 90 0.59 14.74 13.76
N THR A 91 -0.57 15.21 13.32
CA THR A 91 -0.72 16.19 12.24
C THR A 91 -1.19 17.52 12.78
N THR A 92 -0.51 18.60 12.36
CA THR A 92 -0.86 19.97 12.75
C THR A 92 -2.11 20.45 12.01
N ASP A 93 -2.73 21.51 12.50
CA ASP A 93 -3.91 22.10 11.85
C ASP A 93 -3.60 22.65 10.46
N GLU A 94 -2.40 23.20 10.25
CA GLU A 94 -1.93 23.64 8.94
C GLU A 94 -1.80 22.47 7.96
N GLN A 95 -1.24 21.34 8.41
CA GLN A 95 -1.17 20.12 7.59
C GLN A 95 -2.56 19.59 7.25
N LYS A 96 -3.48 19.58 8.24
CA LYS A 96 -4.87 19.18 8.03
C LYS A 96 -5.56 20.08 7.00
N ALA A 97 -5.37 21.40 7.06
CA ALA A 97 -5.90 22.33 6.07
C ALA A 97 -5.38 22.03 4.65
N ALA A 98 -4.07 21.78 4.50
CA ALA A 98 -3.47 21.42 3.21
C ALA A 98 -4.01 20.09 2.66
N PHE A 99 -4.21 19.10 3.54
CA PHE A 99 -4.78 17.80 3.18
C PHE A 99 -6.24 17.91 2.75
N ALA A 100 -7.03 18.72 3.44
CA ALA A 100 -8.42 19.00 3.11
C ALA A 100 -8.54 19.66 1.72
N GLU A 101 -7.70 20.65 1.42
CA GLU A 101 -7.71 21.31 0.11
C GLU A 101 -7.32 20.34 -1.00
N ARG A 102 -6.28 19.52 -0.79
CA ARG A 102 -5.94 18.44 -1.75
C ARG A 102 -7.10 17.49 -1.96
N GLN A 103 -7.77 17.04 -0.89
CA GLN A 103 -8.91 16.14 -0.98
C GLN A 103 -10.06 16.76 -1.77
N LYS A 104 -10.33 18.05 -1.56
CA LYS A 104 -11.32 18.82 -2.33
C LYS A 104 -10.99 18.86 -3.82
N GLN A 105 -9.73 19.13 -4.18
CA GLN A 105 -9.31 19.14 -5.60
C GLN A 105 -9.48 17.77 -6.26
N VAL A 106 -9.19 16.68 -5.54
CA VAL A 106 -9.43 15.30 -6.01
C VAL A 106 -10.93 15.05 -6.23
N GLN A 107 -11.80 15.45 -5.29
CA GLN A 107 -13.26 15.28 -5.46
C GLN A 107 -13.81 16.10 -6.63
N LEU A 108 -13.32 17.33 -6.81
CA LEU A 108 -13.71 18.18 -7.92
C LEU A 108 -13.27 17.60 -9.27
N ALA A 109 -12.05 17.08 -9.38
CA ALA A 109 -11.58 16.41 -10.60
C ALA A 109 -12.45 15.19 -10.91
N LYS A 110 -12.73 14.35 -9.90
CA LYS A 110 -13.62 13.19 -10.04
C LYS A 110 -15.03 13.59 -10.50
N ALA A 111 -15.58 14.68 -9.97
CA ALA A 111 -16.89 15.20 -10.36
C ALA A 111 -16.91 15.71 -11.81
N ARG A 112 -15.78 16.21 -12.32
CA ARG A 112 -15.61 16.62 -13.73
C ARG A 112 -15.28 15.46 -14.67
N GLY A 113 -15.07 14.24 -14.15
CA GLY A 113 -14.55 13.12 -14.92
C GLY A 113 -13.10 13.30 -15.36
N GLU A 114 -12.39 14.26 -14.77
CA GLU A 114 -10.99 14.55 -15.04
C GLU A 114 -10.10 13.74 -14.11
N LYS A 115 -8.95 13.29 -14.62
CA LYS A 115 -7.93 12.65 -13.79
C LYS A 115 -7.22 13.71 -12.96
N HIS A 116 -7.23 13.56 -11.65
CA HIS A 116 -6.36 14.36 -10.80
C HIS A 116 -4.91 13.87 -10.97
N ILE A 117 -3.91 14.76 -10.83
CA ILE A 117 -2.48 14.52 -11.12
C ILE A 117 -1.90 13.26 -10.43
N ARG A 118 -2.57 12.73 -9.39
CA ARG A 118 -2.16 11.54 -8.62
C ARG A 118 -3.02 10.30 -8.81
N ASP A 119 -4.02 10.33 -9.69
CA ASP A 119 -4.80 9.15 -10.04
C ASP A 119 -3.93 8.29 -10.96
N GLY A 120 -3.11 7.43 -10.37
CA GLY A 120 -2.27 6.50 -11.12
C GLY A 120 -3.16 5.64 -12.02
N LYS A 121 -2.89 5.66 -13.32
CA LYS A 121 -3.48 4.75 -14.30
C LYS A 121 -3.06 3.32 -13.97
N PHE A 122 -4.01 2.42 -13.85
CA PHE A 122 -3.95 1.06 -14.40
C PHE A 122 -5.39 0.63 -14.71
N GLU A 123 -5.86 1.00 -15.90
CA GLU A 123 -6.91 0.22 -16.58
C GLU A 123 -6.14 -0.60 -17.62
N SER A 124 -6.25 -1.92 -17.51
CA SER A 124 -5.78 -2.90 -18.50
C SER A 124 -6.48 -2.73 -19.84
#